data_AF-A0A9E5W1U5-F1
#
_entry.id   AF-A0A9E5W1U5-F1
#
_cell.length_a   1.000
_cell.length_b   1.000
_cell.length_c   1.000
_cell.angle_alpha   90.00
_cell.angle_beta   90.00
_cell.angle_gamma   90.00
#
_symmetry.space_group_name_H-M   'P 1'
#
loop_
_entity.id
_entity.type
_entity.pdbx_description
1 polymer ?
#
loop_
_entity_poly.entity_id
_entity_poly.type
_entity_poly.pdbx_seq_one_letter_code
_entity_poly.pdbx_strand_id
1 'polypeptide(L)'
;MKSKSKALYLLAALILAFALAAGCAPAAKAGTVTIKGDVANVLEFSDLKALQKVSLNGQRYRAIPLAAVLEQAEPYGLRRVTFVGGDNHSASIEVADLAGSYLAWSGEHYWHFVSERYPINTAIKDIKEIIVEGDGSYGLHITTYGRDYPVLSPGQMLGSSHWLYFHEQGSSSRDVDGEQYGGTVISRHAVRQLRDLVPGSAQKVLAIGLDGSMHPLSMESYLEAFGNQIYLNKFDHKPRLALAGLVLDPPERCITDLFGDVLARVERGERVLVVLVDGFGYTLYEAAANENLAPHILEGAKVEQALSVYVPITNCGYAAMLSGETPDVNGVHSRQDRELKVPGLLEELEKRGKRGVIFEGQTIILKMEGEVVLNSDRDKDGETDDDILESALKQLEGYDMVFVHFHSVDDYAHSYGPLAAETKQQLSLVDAYAGELFAAWEGSRIVLADHGQHQTDDGGNHGEFRYENLYVPYISYDE
;
A
#
# COMPACT_ATOMS: atom_id res chain seq x y z
N MET A 1 53.07 -4.29 -70.88
CA MET A 1 51.69 -3.73 -70.71
C MET A 1 50.70 -4.64 -69.95
N LYS A 2 51.12 -5.70 -69.23
CA LYS A 2 50.20 -6.62 -68.52
C LYS A 2 50.07 -6.41 -66.98
N SER A 3 50.89 -5.53 -66.39
CA SER A 3 50.94 -5.34 -64.92
C SER A 3 50.06 -4.18 -64.40
N LYS A 4 49.85 -3.13 -65.21
CA LYS A 4 49.06 -1.97 -64.79
C LYS A 4 47.55 -2.22 -64.74
N SER A 5 47.01 -3.16 -65.53
CA SER A 5 45.56 -3.46 -65.49
C SER A 5 45.16 -4.28 -64.26
N LYS A 6 45.99 -5.24 -63.82
CA LYS A 6 45.71 -6.05 -62.61
C LYS A 6 45.67 -5.22 -61.33
N ALA A 7 46.56 -4.23 -61.21
CA ALA A 7 46.57 -3.32 -60.07
C ALA A 7 45.31 -2.43 -60.02
N LEU A 8 44.78 -2.01 -61.19
CA LEU A 8 43.57 -1.21 -61.27
C LEU A 8 42.30 -2.01 -60.94
N TYR A 9 42.23 -3.28 -61.35
CA TYR A 9 41.13 -4.18 -60.99
C TYR A 9 41.15 -4.56 -59.49
N LEU A 10 42.34 -4.75 -58.90
CA LEU A 10 42.48 -4.98 -57.46
C LEU A 10 42.07 -3.75 -56.64
N LEU A 11 42.43 -2.55 -57.09
CA LEU A 11 42.05 -1.31 -56.42
C LEU A 11 40.53 -1.05 -56.53
N ALA A 12 39.92 -1.31 -57.70
CA ALA A 12 38.48 -1.20 -57.89
C ALA A 12 37.70 -2.24 -57.07
N ALA A 13 38.21 -3.47 -56.96
CA ALA A 13 37.61 -4.52 -56.12
C ALA A 13 37.75 -4.21 -54.63
N LEU A 14 38.87 -3.61 -54.20
CA LEU A 14 39.04 -3.15 -52.81
C LEU A 14 38.13 -1.97 -52.46
N ILE A 15 37.93 -1.02 -53.37
CA ILE A 15 37.01 0.11 -53.17
C ILE A 15 35.56 -0.37 -53.15
N LEU A 16 35.18 -1.34 -54.00
CA LEU A 16 33.85 -1.94 -53.99
C LEU A 16 33.61 -2.80 -52.73
N ALA A 17 34.63 -3.51 -52.25
CA ALA A 17 34.58 -4.26 -50.98
C ALA A 17 34.54 -3.33 -49.76
N PHE A 18 35.24 -2.19 -49.78
CA PHE A 18 35.14 -1.17 -48.72
C PHE A 18 33.80 -0.43 -48.77
N ALA A 19 33.21 -0.20 -49.95
CA ALA A 19 31.87 0.37 -50.08
C ALA A 19 30.76 -0.60 -49.63
N LEU A 20 30.95 -1.91 -49.81
CA LEU A 20 30.05 -2.96 -49.30
C LEU A 20 30.23 -3.20 -47.79
N ALA A 21 31.45 -3.02 -47.24
CA ALA A 21 31.72 -3.12 -45.81
C ALA A 21 31.36 -1.84 -45.02
N ALA A 22 31.41 -0.66 -45.66
CA ALA A 22 30.95 0.60 -45.08
C ALA A 22 29.41 0.75 -45.08
N GLY A 23 28.70 -0.16 -45.76
CA GLY A 23 27.23 -0.18 -45.84
C GLY A 23 26.53 -0.88 -44.67
N CYS A 24 27.26 -1.51 -43.75
CA CYS A 24 26.69 -2.06 -42.52
C CYS A 24 27.23 -1.31 -41.32
N ALA A 25 26.82 -0.05 -41.16
CA ALA A 25 26.69 0.48 -39.81
C ALA A 25 25.87 -0.53 -39.00
N PRO A 26 26.25 -0.87 -37.75
CA PRO A 26 25.41 -1.71 -36.92
C PRO A 26 24.01 -1.08 -36.94
N ALA A 27 22.99 -1.89 -37.24
CA ALA A 27 21.61 -1.43 -37.24
C ALA A 27 21.40 -0.63 -35.95
N ALA A 28 21.08 0.67 -36.08
CA ALA A 28 20.97 1.55 -34.93
C ALA A 28 20.02 0.88 -33.93
N LYS A 29 20.55 0.42 -32.79
CA LYS A 29 19.71 -0.09 -31.72
C LYS A 29 18.90 1.10 -31.24
N ALA A 30 17.59 0.98 -31.25
CA ALA A 30 16.75 1.99 -30.63
C ALA A 30 17.12 2.07 -29.15
N GLY A 31 17.21 3.29 -28.61
CA GLY A 31 17.16 3.48 -27.16
C GLY A 31 15.85 2.91 -26.60
N THR A 32 15.81 2.65 -25.30
CA THR A 32 14.58 2.26 -24.62
C THR A 32 13.76 3.50 -24.25
N VAL A 33 12.44 3.33 -24.19
CA VAL A 33 11.50 4.27 -23.59
C VAL A 33 10.91 3.62 -22.35
N THR A 34 11.08 4.23 -21.17
CA THR A 34 10.50 3.71 -19.94
C THR A 34 9.07 4.23 -19.77
N ILE A 35 8.11 3.32 -19.61
CA ILE A 35 6.71 3.63 -19.28
C ILE A 35 6.53 3.41 -17.78
N LYS A 36 6.10 4.45 -17.07
CA LYS A 36 6.02 4.47 -15.60
C LYS A 36 4.91 5.40 -15.10
N GLY A 37 4.75 5.54 -13.80
CA GLY A 37 3.65 6.30 -13.19
C GLY A 37 2.50 5.36 -12.81
N ASP A 38 1.28 5.70 -13.19
CA ASP A 38 0.06 5.01 -12.75
C ASP A 38 -0.24 3.79 -13.64
N VAL A 39 0.64 2.80 -13.54
CA VAL A 39 0.64 1.57 -14.33
C VAL A 39 0.90 0.36 -13.44
N ALA A 40 0.28 -0.78 -13.73
CA ALA A 40 0.57 -2.02 -13.00
C ALA A 40 2.00 -2.50 -13.27
N ASN A 41 2.50 -2.30 -14.49
CA ASN A 41 3.82 -2.75 -14.92
C ASN A 41 4.67 -1.59 -15.42
N VAL A 42 5.81 -1.34 -14.76
CA VAL A 42 6.86 -0.45 -15.30
C VAL A 42 7.58 -1.19 -16.42
N LEU A 43 7.58 -0.61 -17.63
CA LEU A 43 8.06 -1.30 -18.83
C LEU A 43 9.13 -0.51 -19.57
N GLU A 44 10.07 -1.22 -20.19
CA GLU A 44 11.00 -0.65 -21.17
C GLU A 44 10.57 -1.06 -22.58
N PHE A 45 10.15 -0.08 -23.38
CA PHE A 45 9.76 -0.30 -24.77
C PHE A 45 10.91 0.02 -25.74
N SER A 46 11.20 -0.90 -26.66
CA SER A 46 12.23 -0.70 -27.70
C SER A 46 11.97 -1.45 -29.02
N ASP A 47 10.79 -2.04 -29.19
CA ASP A 47 10.53 -2.96 -30.30
C ASP A 47 10.31 -2.23 -31.64
N LEU A 48 11.39 -2.12 -32.43
CA LEU A 48 11.36 -1.58 -33.78
C LEU A 48 10.60 -2.46 -34.79
N LYS A 49 10.36 -3.74 -34.50
CA LYS A 49 9.63 -4.65 -35.40
C LYS A 49 8.12 -4.43 -35.33
N ALA A 50 7.61 -3.96 -34.18
CA ALA A 50 6.21 -3.61 -34.01
C ALA A 50 5.78 -2.35 -34.79
N LEU A 51 6.74 -1.56 -35.31
CA LEU A 51 6.46 -0.33 -36.04
C LEU A 51 5.91 -0.58 -37.44
N GLN A 52 4.80 0.08 -37.75
CA GLN A 52 4.10 0.04 -39.02
C GLN A 52 4.35 1.34 -39.81
N LYS A 53 4.11 1.31 -41.12
CA LYS A 53 4.15 2.54 -41.94
C LYS A 53 2.82 3.26 -41.80
N VAL A 54 2.85 4.47 -41.27
CA VAL A 54 1.67 5.31 -41.07
C VAL A 54 1.88 6.64 -41.80
N SER A 55 0.82 7.20 -42.38
CA SER A 55 0.87 8.54 -42.98
C SER A 55 -0.01 9.47 -42.16
N LEU A 56 0.56 10.54 -41.63
CA LEU A 56 -0.14 11.55 -40.82
C LEU A 56 0.14 12.92 -41.42
N ASN A 57 -0.88 13.73 -41.68
CA ASN A 57 -0.74 15.09 -42.23
C ASN A 57 0.17 15.19 -43.48
N GLY A 58 0.14 14.18 -44.36
CA GLY A 58 0.95 14.12 -45.58
C GLY A 58 2.42 13.68 -45.38
N GLN A 59 2.85 13.46 -44.14
CA GLN A 59 4.16 12.90 -43.81
C GLN A 59 4.06 11.39 -43.53
N ARG A 60 5.14 10.64 -43.78
CA ARG A 60 5.20 9.18 -43.55
C ARG A 60 6.12 8.87 -42.36
N TYR A 61 5.63 8.02 -41.47
CA TYR A 61 6.33 7.60 -40.25
C TYR A 61 6.45 6.08 -40.17
N ARG A 62 7.44 5.59 -39.41
CA ARG A 62 7.45 4.25 -38.83
C ARG A 62 7.00 4.36 -37.38
N ALA A 63 5.80 3.90 -37.09
CA ALA A 63 5.16 4.18 -35.81
C ALA A 63 4.26 3.02 -35.34
N ILE A 64 3.96 3.01 -34.05
CA ILE A 64 3.01 2.10 -33.40
C ILE A 64 1.92 2.94 -32.71
N PRO A 65 0.64 2.51 -32.70
CA PRO A 65 -0.40 3.21 -31.95
C PRO A 65 0.02 3.37 -30.48
N LEU A 66 -0.11 4.59 -29.93
CA LEU A 66 0.30 4.85 -28.54
C LEU A 66 -0.52 3.99 -27.56
N ALA A 67 -1.80 3.78 -27.83
CA ALA A 67 -2.66 2.90 -27.03
C ALA A 67 -2.08 1.49 -26.89
N ALA A 68 -1.63 0.87 -27.99
CA ALA A 68 -1.05 -0.48 -27.98
C ALA A 68 0.28 -0.56 -27.20
N VAL A 69 0.99 0.56 -27.05
CA VAL A 69 2.19 0.64 -26.21
C VAL A 69 1.79 0.76 -24.74
N LEU A 70 0.84 1.64 -24.41
CA LEU A 70 0.40 1.88 -23.04
C LEU A 70 -0.39 0.72 -22.44
N GLU A 71 -1.20 0.02 -23.24
CA GLU A 71 -1.97 -1.16 -22.82
C GLU A 71 -1.07 -2.27 -22.24
N GLN A 72 0.17 -2.40 -22.74
CA GLN A 72 1.12 -3.38 -22.19
C GLN A 72 1.50 -3.06 -20.74
N ALA A 73 1.48 -1.79 -20.34
CA ALA A 73 1.79 -1.36 -18.99
C ALA A 73 0.60 -1.47 -18.02
N GLU A 74 -0.61 -1.73 -18.55
CA GLU A 74 -1.86 -1.85 -17.77
C GLU A 74 -2.11 -0.61 -16.90
N PRO A 75 -2.49 0.54 -17.50
CA PRO A 75 -2.68 1.79 -16.76
C PRO A 75 -3.90 1.76 -15.83
N TYR A 76 -3.75 2.35 -14.64
CA TYR A 76 -4.86 2.55 -13.68
C TYR A 76 -5.69 3.78 -14.08
N GLY A 77 -6.57 3.58 -15.07
CA GLY A 77 -7.49 4.60 -15.58
C GLY A 77 -6.78 5.76 -16.28
N LEU A 78 -6.57 5.70 -17.59
CA LEU A 78 -5.74 6.70 -18.27
C LEU A 78 -6.39 8.10 -18.34
N ARG A 79 -5.76 9.12 -17.73
CA ARG A 79 -6.20 10.53 -17.85
C ARG A 79 -5.20 11.44 -18.54
N ARG A 80 -3.90 11.27 -18.29
CA ARG A 80 -2.87 12.12 -18.87
C ARG A 80 -1.61 11.33 -19.17
N VAL A 81 -0.92 11.73 -20.24
CA VAL A 81 0.39 11.19 -20.61
C VAL A 81 1.37 12.32 -20.74
N THR A 82 2.51 12.20 -20.06
CA THR A 82 3.64 13.12 -20.17
C THR A 82 4.83 12.43 -20.82
N PHE A 83 5.28 12.97 -21.95
CA PHE A 83 6.49 12.53 -22.65
C PHE A 83 7.67 13.35 -22.17
N VAL A 84 8.76 12.69 -21.78
CA VAL A 84 10.01 13.35 -21.35
C VAL A 84 11.10 13.07 -22.38
N GLY A 85 11.59 14.13 -23.03
CA GLY A 85 12.68 14.08 -24.01
C GLY A 85 14.05 14.06 -23.35
N GLY A 86 15.05 13.53 -24.07
CA GLY A 86 16.46 13.51 -23.62
C GLY A 86 17.10 14.89 -23.47
N ASP A 87 16.44 15.95 -23.96
CA ASP A 87 16.83 17.34 -23.83
C ASP A 87 16.22 18.05 -22.60
N ASN A 88 15.54 17.30 -21.73
CA ASN A 88 14.78 17.77 -20.57
C ASN A 88 13.55 18.64 -20.89
N HIS A 89 13.08 18.64 -22.15
CA HIS A 89 11.73 19.15 -22.44
C HIS A 89 10.69 18.05 -22.25
N SER A 90 9.52 18.45 -21.77
CA SER A 90 8.37 17.57 -21.63
C SER A 90 7.17 18.14 -22.35
N ALA A 91 6.31 17.26 -22.86
CA ALA A 91 4.97 17.62 -23.29
C ALA A 91 3.95 16.67 -22.68
N SER A 92 2.82 17.23 -22.29
CA SER A 92 1.72 16.48 -21.71
C SER A 92 0.49 16.57 -22.59
N ILE A 93 -0.26 15.48 -22.68
CA ILE A 93 -1.56 15.42 -23.32
C ILE A 93 -2.60 14.91 -22.33
N GLU A 94 -3.73 15.62 -22.24
CA GLU A 94 -4.92 15.11 -21.56
C GLU A 94 -5.59 14.09 -22.49
N VAL A 95 -5.88 12.91 -21.97
CA VAL A 95 -6.37 11.77 -22.73
C VAL A 95 -7.88 11.70 -22.61
N ALA A 96 -8.57 12.19 -23.65
CA ALA A 96 -9.96 11.82 -23.91
C ALA A 96 -10.03 10.60 -24.85
N ASP A 97 -9.10 10.52 -25.79
CA ASP A 97 -8.95 9.45 -26.78
C ASP A 97 -7.51 9.46 -27.33
N LEU A 98 -6.92 8.28 -27.52
CA LEU A 98 -5.59 8.09 -28.10
C LEU A 98 -5.62 7.82 -29.62
N ALA A 99 -6.80 7.72 -30.23
CA ALA A 99 -6.92 7.49 -31.67
C ALA A 99 -6.17 8.55 -32.48
N GLY A 100 -5.44 8.11 -33.50
CA GLY A 100 -4.59 8.98 -34.31
C GLY A 100 -3.30 9.45 -33.63
N SER A 101 -2.96 8.91 -32.46
CA SER A 101 -1.73 9.23 -31.72
C SER A 101 -0.79 8.02 -31.70
N TYR A 102 0.48 8.27 -31.99
CA TYR A 102 1.46 7.22 -32.24
C TYR A 102 2.81 7.53 -31.59
N LEU A 103 3.51 6.47 -31.21
CA LEU A 103 4.93 6.52 -30.89
C LEU A 103 5.71 6.11 -32.14
N ALA A 104 6.52 7.04 -32.67
CA ALA A 104 7.29 6.85 -33.89
C ALA A 104 8.78 6.72 -33.60
N TRP A 105 9.53 6.10 -34.52
CA TRP A 105 10.98 6.03 -34.44
C TRP A 105 11.65 6.44 -35.76
N SER A 106 12.73 7.21 -35.65
CA SER A 106 13.63 7.50 -36.77
C SER A 106 15.08 7.64 -36.28
N GLY A 107 16.05 7.51 -37.18
CA GLY A 107 17.46 7.73 -36.84
C GLY A 107 17.81 9.19 -36.49
N GLU A 108 16.97 10.15 -36.89
CA GLU A 108 17.18 11.59 -36.64
C GLU A 108 16.53 12.06 -35.34
N HIS A 109 15.34 11.55 -35.02
CA HIS A 109 14.54 12.01 -33.88
C HIS A 109 14.39 10.97 -32.77
N TYR A 110 15.00 9.79 -32.95
CA TYR A 110 14.82 8.63 -32.06
C TYR A 110 13.33 8.36 -31.82
N TRP A 111 12.94 7.93 -30.62
CA TRP A 111 11.54 7.83 -30.23
C TRP A 111 10.91 9.21 -30.14
N HIS A 112 9.78 9.43 -30.80
CA HIS A 112 9.10 10.71 -30.82
C HIS A 112 7.59 10.55 -30.95
N PHE A 113 6.85 11.48 -30.37
CA PHE A 113 5.39 11.48 -30.40
C PHE A 113 4.89 12.16 -31.67
N VAL A 114 3.93 11.52 -32.35
CA VAL A 114 3.26 12.09 -33.52
C VAL A 114 1.76 11.87 -33.42
N SER A 115 0.97 12.88 -33.79
CA SER A 115 -0.48 12.81 -33.75
C SER A 115 -1.11 13.66 -34.85
N GLU A 116 -2.28 13.25 -35.32
CA GLU A 116 -3.16 14.08 -36.17
C GLU A 116 -3.99 15.07 -35.36
N ARG A 117 -4.20 14.78 -34.07
CA ARG A 117 -5.16 15.50 -33.22
C ARG A 117 -4.48 16.49 -32.29
N TYR A 118 -3.31 16.15 -31.76
CA TYR A 118 -2.60 17.01 -30.82
C TYR A 118 -1.72 18.06 -31.53
N PRO A 119 -1.62 19.28 -30.98
CA PRO A 119 -0.80 20.36 -31.53
C PRO A 119 0.67 20.00 -31.77
N ILE A 120 1.32 20.66 -32.75
CA ILE A 120 2.72 20.40 -33.13
C ILE A 120 3.71 20.56 -31.96
N ASN A 121 3.44 21.47 -31.01
CA ASN A 121 4.28 21.66 -29.82
C ASN A 121 4.27 20.47 -28.85
N THR A 122 3.39 19.49 -29.05
CA THR A 122 3.43 18.21 -28.31
C THR A 122 4.36 17.16 -28.93
N ALA A 123 4.92 17.44 -30.12
CA ALA A 123 5.81 16.52 -30.85
C ALA A 123 7.23 16.47 -30.25
N ILE A 124 7.32 15.98 -29.01
CA ILE A 124 8.58 15.72 -28.30
C ILE A 124 9.37 14.64 -29.04
N LYS A 125 10.67 14.84 -29.11
CA LYS A 125 11.66 13.97 -29.76
C LYS A 125 12.62 13.42 -28.73
N ASP A 126 13.33 12.36 -29.10
CA ASP A 126 14.22 11.62 -28.21
C ASP A 126 13.59 11.29 -26.86
N ILE A 127 12.33 10.83 -26.90
CA ILE A 127 11.56 10.42 -25.72
C ILE A 127 12.34 9.32 -25.00
N LYS A 128 12.60 9.55 -23.71
CA LYS A 128 13.20 8.58 -22.78
C LYS A 128 12.18 7.98 -21.85
N GLU A 129 11.17 8.76 -21.48
CA GLU A 129 10.15 8.35 -20.52
C GLU A 129 8.76 8.74 -21.00
N ILE A 130 7.79 7.87 -20.70
CA ILE A 130 6.37 8.12 -20.80
C ILE A 130 5.79 7.94 -19.41
N ILE A 131 5.36 9.03 -18.81
CA ILE A 131 4.73 9.05 -17.48
C ILE A 131 3.22 9.02 -17.70
N VAL A 132 2.59 7.98 -17.18
CA VAL A 132 1.15 7.81 -17.18
C VAL A 132 0.58 8.36 -15.88
N GLU A 133 -0.47 9.16 -16.00
CA GLU A 133 -1.29 9.62 -14.89
C GLU A 133 -2.72 9.09 -15.02
N GLY A 134 -3.16 8.51 -13.91
CA GLY A 134 -4.36 7.73 -13.75
C GLY A 134 -5.60 8.56 -13.42
N ASP A 135 -6.69 7.87 -13.11
CA ASP A 135 -7.97 8.49 -12.73
C ASP A 135 -8.07 8.84 -11.25
N GLY A 136 -7.07 8.43 -10.47
CA GLY A 136 -7.01 8.60 -9.02
C GLY A 136 -7.36 7.33 -8.23
N SER A 137 -7.58 6.19 -8.90
CA SER A 137 -7.85 4.90 -8.24
C SER A 137 -6.61 4.23 -7.64
N TYR A 138 -5.41 4.75 -7.89
CA TYR A 138 -4.14 4.13 -7.51
C TYR A 138 -3.12 5.18 -7.03
N GLY A 139 -2.41 4.84 -5.95
CA GLY A 139 -1.33 5.66 -5.42
C GLY A 139 -1.25 5.64 -3.90
N LEU A 140 -0.71 6.72 -3.34
CA LEU A 140 -0.59 6.94 -1.91
C LEU A 140 -1.91 7.52 -1.36
N HIS A 141 -2.56 6.77 -0.49
CA HIS A 141 -3.76 7.21 0.21
C HIS A 141 -3.39 8.17 1.34
N ILE A 142 -4.21 9.18 1.60
CA ILE A 142 -4.00 10.14 2.69
C ILE A 142 -5.32 10.29 3.43
N THR A 143 -5.33 10.02 4.73
CA THR A 143 -6.55 10.02 5.54
C THR A 143 -6.36 10.68 6.88
N THR A 144 -7.43 11.24 7.43
CA THR A 144 -7.60 11.52 8.85
C THR A 144 -8.98 11.01 9.28
N TYR A 145 -9.29 10.98 10.57
CA TYR A 145 -10.61 10.53 10.98
C TYR A 145 -11.72 11.41 10.37
N GLY A 146 -12.73 10.77 9.77
CA GLY A 146 -13.85 11.44 9.11
C GLY A 146 -13.55 12.00 7.72
N ARG A 147 -12.33 11.78 7.17
CA ARG A 147 -11.98 12.29 5.84
C ARG A 147 -10.82 11.55 5.17
N ASP A 148 -11.11 11.02 3.99
CA ASP A 148 -10.09 10.67 2.98
C ASP A 148 -9.80 11.87 2.08
N TYR A 149 -8.52 12.08 1.75
CA TYR A 149 -8.06 13.08 0.80
C TYR A 149 -7.86 12.44 -0.58
N PRO A 150 -7.82 13.24 -1.67
CA PRO A 150 -7.50 12.72 -2.98
C PRO A 150 -6.17 11.94 -2.97
N VAL A 151 -6.19 10.76 -3.60
CA VAL A 151 -5.00 9.91 -3.75
C VAL A 151 -3.92 10.67 -4.48
N LEU A 152 -2.70 10.63 -3.94
CA LEU A 152 -1.51 11.15 -4.60
C LEU A 152 -0.86 10.03 -5.39
N SER A 153 -0.84 10.13 -6.71
CA SER A 153 -0.33 9.05 -7.56
C SER A 153 1.15 9.25 -7.97
N PRO A 154 1.91 8.17 -8.24
CA PRO A 154 3.25 8.26 -8.81
C PRO A 154 3.27 9.07 -10.12
N GLY A 155 2.27 8.88 -10.98
CA GLY A 155 2.08 9.62 -12.23
C GLY A 155 1.97 11.12 -12.01
N GLN A 156 1.16 11.54 -11.03
CA GLN A 156 1.04 12.94 -10.63
C GLN A 156 2.36 13.49 -10.10
N MET A 157 3.05 12.76 -9.22
CA MET A 157 4.32 13.23 -8.65
C MET A 157 5.43 13.37 -9.70
N LEU A 158 5.54 12.41 -10.62
CA LEU A 158 6.54 12.42 -11.69
C LEU A 158 6.19 13.41 -12.80
N GLY A 159 4.91 13.57 -13.12
CA GLY A 159 4.40 14.41 -14.21
C GLY A 159 4.24 15.88 -13.84
N SER A 160 4.36 16.25 -12.57
CA SER A 160 4.25 17.62 -12.06
C SER A 160 5.54 18.12 -11.41
N SER A 161 5.51 19.29 -10.77
CA SER A 161 6.67 19.88 -10.10
C SER A 161 7.17 19.01 -8.95
N HIS A 162 8.44 18.60 -9.05
CA HIS A 162 9.17 17.86 -8.03
C HIS A 162 10.61 18.36 -7.95
N TRP A 163 11.27 18.06 -6.82
CA TRP A 163 12.69 18.32 -6.64
C TRP A 163 13.50 17.13 -7.14
N LEU A 164 14.63 17.39 -7.79
CA LEU A 164 15.64 16.37 -8.04
C LEU A 164 16.67 16.42 -6.92
N TYR A 165 16.59 15.43 -6.03
CA TYR A 165 17.58 15.24 -4.99
C TYR A 165 18.73 14.36 -5.50
N PHE A 166 19.96 14.83 -5.30
CA PHE A 166 21.19 14.15 -5.72
C PHE A 166 21.82 13.50 -4.48
N HIS A 167 21.86 12.17 -4.44
CA HIS A 167 22.39 11.43 -3.30
C HIS A 167 23.68 10.70 -3.70
N GLU A 168 24.75 10.89 -2.93
CA GLU A 168 26.02 10.19 -3.15
C GLU A 168 25.91 8.75 -2.64
N GLN A 169 26.04 7.78 -3.54
CA GLN A 169 25.96 6.35 -3.24
C GLN A 169 27.29 5.79 -2.73
N GLY A 170 28.38 6.50 -2.96
CA GLY A 170 29.72 6.11 -2.53
C GLY A 170 30.81 6.71 -3.41
N SER A 171 31.99 6.85 -2.83
CA SER A 171 33.18 7.34 -3.51
C SER A 171 34.23 6.24 -3.57
N SER A 172 34.92 6.14 -4.70
CA SER A 172 36.04 5.23 -4.91
C SER A 172 37.23 6.00 -5.46
N SER A 173 38.43 5.49 -5.22
CA SER A 173 39.63 6.04 -5.84
C SER A 173 40.59 4.94 -6.26
N ARG A 174 41.36 5.19 -7.31
CA ARG A 174 42.38 4.30 -7.83
C ARG A 174 43.64 5.09 -8.15
N ASP A 175 44.79 4.57 -7.75
CA ASP A 175 46.09 5.08 -8.16
C ASP A 175 46.47 4.51 -9.53
N VAL A 176 46.86 5.39 -10.46
CA VAL A 176 47.42 5.03 -11.77
C VAL A 176 48.64 5.90 -11.99
N ASP A 177 49.81 5.27 -12.10
CA ASP A 177 51.11 5.92 -12.33
C ASP A 177 51.47 7.02 -11.31
N GLY A 178 51.06 6.87 -10.05
CA GLY A 178 51.33 7.83 -8.97
C GLY A 178 50.38 9.02 -8.95
N GLU A 179 49.35 9.02 -9.81
CA GLU A 179 48.22 9.95 -9.77
C GLU A 179 46.97 9.25 -9.25
N GLN A 180 46.26 9.91 -8.35
CA GLN A 180 45.04 9.38 -7.74
C GLN A 180 43.81 9.86 -8.52
N TYR A 181 43.05 8.91 -9.05
CA TYR A 181 41.78 9.14 -9.76
C TYR A 181 40.62 8.78 -8.85
N GLY A 182 39.78 9.75 -8.52
CA GLY A 182 38.56 9.55 -7.70
C GLY A 182 37.29 9.60 -8.54
N GLY A 183 36.24 8.90 -8.09
CA GLY A 183 34.91 8.97 -8.67
C GLY A 183 33.83 8.72 -7.64
N THR A 184 32.77 9.52 -7.71
CA THR A 184 31.59 9.41 -6.84
C THR A 184 30.39 9.03 -7.68
N VAL A 185 29.65 8.02 -7.25
CA VAL A 185 28.39 7.63 -7.88
C VAL A 185 27.28 8.44 -7.25
N ILE A 186 26.47 9.11 -8.07
CA ILE A 186 25.35 9.93 -7.62
C ILE A 186 24.05 9.37 -8.18
N SER A 187 23.09 9.05 -7.32
CA SER A 187 21.71 8.75 -7.69
C SER A 187 20.85 10.01 -7.70
N ARG A 188 19.83 10.02 -8.56
CA ARG A 188 18.86 11.11 -8.66
C ARG A 188 17.49 10.59 -8.22
N HIS A 189 16.80 11.38 -7.41
CA HIS A 189 15.52 11.02 -6.82
C HIS A 189 14.49 12.11 -7.09
N ALA A 190 13.33 11.75 -7.63
CA ALA A 190 12.21 12.67 -7.83
C ALA A 190 11.39 12.75 -6.54
N VAL A 191 11.54 13.85 -5.79
CA VAL A 191 11.00 13.97 -4.44
C VAL A 191 10.09 15.18 -4.27
N ARG A 192 9.13 15.06 -3.34
CA ARG A 192 8.33 16.19 -2.85
C ARG A 192 8.40 16.22 -1.34
N GLN A 193 8.40 17.43 -0.79
CA GLN A 193 8.40 17.64 0.65
C GLN A 193 7.00 17.41 1.21
N LEU A 194 6.91 16.75 2.36
CA LEU A 194 5.64 16.33 2.95
C LEU A 194 4.67 17.51 3.17
N ARG A 195 5.17 18.66 3.63
CA ARG A 195 4.36 19.89 3.83
C ARG A 195 3.60 20.37 2.59
N ASP A 196 4.09 20.03 1.39
CA ASP A 196 3.46 20.43 0.13
C ASP A 196 2.42 19.40 -0.35
N LEU A 197 2.30 18.27 0.36
CA LEU A 197 1.45 17.14 0.02
C LEU A 197 0.26 16.99 0.98
N VAL A 198 0.38 17.52 2.20
CA VAL A 198 -0.64 17.42 3.23
C VAL A 198 -1.28 18.79 3.52
N PRO A 199 -2.52 18.84 4.01
CA PRO A 199 -3.15 20.09 4.43
C PRO A 199 -2.32 20.80 5.50
N GLY A 200 -2.20 22.13 5.42
CA GLY A 200 -1.46 22.92 6.42
C GLY A 200 -2.04 22.90 7.84
N SER A 201 -3.23 22.32 8.03
CA SER A 201 -3.82 22.07 9.35
C SER A 201 -3.28 20.82 10.04
N ALA A 202 -2.67 19.90 9.30
CA ALA A 202 -2.12 18.67 9.86
C ALA A 202 -0.93 19.00 10.78
N GLN A 203 -0.90 18.41 11.97
CA GLN A 203 0.16 18.63 12.97
C GLN A 203 1.11 17.43 13.03
N LYS A 204 0.55 16.23 12.95
CA LYS A 204 1.28 14.95 12.98
C LYS A 204 0.99 14.17 11.70
N VAL A 205 1.99 13.43 11.23
CA VAL A 205 1.81 12.53 10.09
C VAL A 205 2.48 11.20 10.41
N LEU A 206 1.75 10.12 10.19
CA LEU A 206 2.25 8.76 10.28
C LEU A 206 2.24 8.15 8.88
N ALA A 207 3.41 7.73 8.40
CA ALA A 207 3.52 6.97 7.17
C ALA A 207 3.35 5.48 7.46
N ILE A 208 2.53 4.82 6.65
CA ILE A 208 2.28 3.40 6.73
C ILE A 208 2.86 2.73 5.48
N GLY A 209 3.78 1.78 5.69
CA GLY A 209 4.37 0.98 4.64
C GLY A 209 3.39 -0.03 4.05
N LEU A 210 3.64 -0.47 2.81
CA LEU A 210 2.93 -1.62 2.22
C LEU A 210 3.20 -2.92 2.99
N ASP A 211 4.29 -2.97 3.76
CA ASP A 211 4.62 -4.05 4.69
C ASP A 211 3.90 -3.94 6.05
N GLY A 212 3.11 -2.88 6.25
CA GLY A 212 2.41 -2.60 7.51
C GLY A 212 3.22 -1.85 8.56
N SER A 213 4.47 -1.48 8.24
CA SER A 213 5.32 -0.71 9.16
C SER A 213 4.79 0.72 9.37
N MET A 214 4.96 1.26 10.57
CA MET A 214 4.46 2.60 10.95
C MET A 214 5.61 3.56 11.29
N HIS A 215 5.68 4.71 10.63
CA HIS A 215 6.81 5.67 10.76
C HIS A 215 6.30 7.09 10.97
N PRO A 216 6.45 7.68 12.17
CA PRO A 216 6.15 9.09 12.39
C PRO A 216 7.04 9.96 11.50
N LEU A 217 6.43 10.93 10.82
CA LEU A 217 7.12 11.84 9.93
C LEU A 217 7.11 13.26 10.46
N SER A 218 8.15 14.01 10.08
CA SER A 218 8.18 15.46 10.23
C SER A 218 7.69 16.12 8.95
N MET A 219 7.19 17.36 9.02
CA MET A 219 6.84 18.13 7.83
C MET A 219 8.04 18.49 6.92
N GLU A 220 9.26 18.18 7.35
CA GLU A 220 10.48 18.30 6.55
C GLU A 220 10.82 17.00 5.79
N SER A 221 10.13 15.90 6.06
CA SER A 221 10.34 14.61 5.41
C SER A 221 10.01 14.66 3.91
N TYR A 222 10.64 13.78 3.13
CA TYR A 222 10.48 13.71 1.69
C TYR A 222 9.85 12.39 1.26
N LEU A 223 8.93 12.47 0.32
CA LEU A 223 8.40 11.32 -0.39
C LEU A 223 8.99 11.27 -1.80
N GLU A 224 9.39 10.08 -2.23
CA GLU A 224 9.96 9.83 -3.56
C GLU A 224 8.95 9.08 -4.43
N ALA A 225 8.73 9.55 -5.65
CA ALA A 225 8.08 8.74 -6.67
C ALA A 225 9.14 8.05 -7.54
N PHE A 226 9.04 6.73 -7.67
CA PHE A 226 9.95 5.94 -8.49
C PHE A 226 9.22 4.78 -9.15
N GLY A 227 9.38 4.63 -10.47
CA GLY A 227 8.63 3.64 -11.24
C GLY A 227 7.13 3.92 -11.14
N ASN A 228 6.40 2.98 -10.54
CA ASN A 228 4.96 3.07 -10.30
C ASN A 228 4.60 3.14 -8.81
N GLN A 229 5.52 3.52 -7.92
CA GLN A 229 5.25 3.53 -6.48
C GLN A 229 5.77 4.81 -5.83
N ILE A 230 5.16 5.17 -4.70
CA ILE A 230 5.62 6.23 -3.81
C ILE A 230 6.27 5.61 -2.58
N TYR A 231 7.42 6.16 -2.21
CA TYR A 231 8.27 5.67 -1.15
C TYR A 231 8.55 6.74 -0.09
N LEU A 232 8.72 6.30 1.15
CA LEU A 232 9.42 7.09 2.15
C LEU A 232 10.92 7.01 1.87
N ASN A 233 11.53 8.14 1.53
CA ASN A 233 12.96 8.22 1.30
C ASN A 233 13.67 8.84 2.51
N LYS A 234 14.51 8.05 3.18
CA LYS A 234 15.31 8.49 4.33
C LYS A 234 16.70 8.99 3.93
N PHE A 235 17.04 8.95 2.64
CA PHE A 235 18.33 9.29 2.03
C PHE A 235 19.53 8.66 2.77
N ASP A 236 19.32 7.46 3.28
CA ASP A 236 20.35 6.60 3.87
C ASP A 236 20.59 5.40 2.95
N HIS A 237 21.52 4.53 3.34
CA HIS A 237 21.83 3.31 2.59
C HIS A 237 20.73 2.22 2.71
N LYS A 238 19.58 2.52 3.34
CA LYS A 238 18.51 1.54 3.50
C LYS A 238 17.64 1.47 2.23
N PRO A 239 16.99 0.32 1.98
CA PRO A 239 16.00 0.22 0.91
C PRO A 239 14.89 1.25 1.06
N ARG A 240 14.37 1.75 -0.07
CA ARG A 240 13.18 2.60 -0.09
C ARG A 240 12.00 1.83 0.50
N LEU A 241 11.27 2.43 1.44
CA LEU A 241 10.04 1.84 1.98
C LEU A 241 8.86 2.23 1.11
N ALA A 242 8.23 1.27 0.43
CA ALA A 242 7.03 1.52 -0.34
C ALA A 242 5.87 1.82 0.60
N LEU A 243 5.09 2.86 0.31
CA LEU A 243 4.02 3.33 1.19
C LEU A 243 2.64 2.89 0.72
N ALA A 244 1.81 2.46 1.66
CA ALA A 244 0.37 2.28 1.48
C ALA A 244 -0.36 3.64 1.58
N GLY A 245 0.02 4.44 2.58
CA GLY A 245 -0.62 5.73 2.81
C GLY A 245 -0.04 6.54 3.96
N LEU A 246 -0.68 7.68 4.20
CA LEU A 246 -0.39 8.61 5.28
C LEU A 246 -1.64 8.78 6.15
N VAL A 247 -1.46 8.66 7.47
CA VAL A 247 -2.47 9.03 8.45
C VAL A 247 -2.10 10.39 9.03
N LEU A 248 -2.98 11.37 8.86
CA LEU A 248 -2.82 12.72 9.40
C LEU A 248 -3.49 12.80 10.76
N ASP A 249 -2.78 13.41 11.72
CA ASP A 249 -3.20 13.54 13.11
C ASP A 249 -3.72 12.20 13.68
N PRO A 250 -2.90 11.14 13.61
CA PRO A 250 -3.30 9.81 14.08
C PRO A 250 -3.63 9.85 15.59
N PRO A 251 -4.50 8.95 16.07
CA PRO A 251 -4.76 8.81 17.49
C PRO A 251 -3.47 8.38 18.22
N GLU A 252 -3.40 8.66 19.52
CA GLU A 252 -2.25 8.24 20.34
C GLU A 252 -2.22 6.72 20.56
N ARG A 253 -3.37 6.04 20.46
CA ARG A 253 -3.50 4.59 20.66
C ARG A 253 -3.42 3.84 19.34
N CYS A 254 -2.83 2.65 19.41
CA CYS A 254 -2.83 1.64 18.35
C CYS A 254 -3.37 0.33 18.91
N ILE A 255 -3.97 -0.52 18.07
CA ILE A 255 -4.43 -1.85 18.52
C ILE A 255 -3.29 -2.73 19.04
N THR A 256 -2.05 -2.47 18.62
CA THR A 256 -0.84 -3.11 19.17
C THR A 256 -0.67 -2.88 20.67
N ASP A 257 -1.24 -1.80 21.21
CA ASP A 257 -1.09 -1.46 22.62
C ASP A 257 -1.75 -2.49 23.54
N LEU A 258 -2.73 -3.26 23.04
CA LEU A 258 -3.40 -4.32 23.81
C LEU A 258 -2.41 -5.26 24.49
N PHE A 259 -1.37 -5.67 23.78
CA PHE A 259 -0.38 -6.61 24.29
C PHE A 259 0.27 -6.12 25.59
N GLY A 260 0.81 -4.90 25.56
CA GLY A 260 1.45 -4.28 26.72
C GLY A 260 0.45 -3.97 27.83
N ASP A 261 -0.74 -3.50 27.46
CA ASP A 261 -1.84 -3.20 28.35
C ASP A 261 -2.33 -4.42 29.16
N VAL A 262 -2.42 -5.59 28.53
CA VAL A 262 -2.79 -6.84 29.19
C VAL A 262 -1.67 -7.30 30.11
N LEU A 263 -0.43 -7.37 29.61
CA LEU A 263 0.71 -7.83 30.42
C LEU A 263 0.90 -6.98 31.67
N ALA A 264 0.82 -5.64 31.54
CA ALA A 264 0.98 -4.72 32.67
C ALA A 264 -0.09 -4.93 33.75
N ARG A 265 -1.34 -5.22 33.36
CA ARG A 265 -2.44 -5.51 34.32
C ARG A 265 -2.23 -6.85 35.02
N VAL A 266 -1.93 -7.90 34.25
CA VAL A 266 -1.67 -9.24 34.78
C VAL A 266 -0.47 -9.27 35.74
N GLU A 267 0.57 -8.49 35.46
CA GLU A 267 1.74 -8.33 36.34
C GLU A 267 1.40 -7.65 37.67
N ARG A 268 0.40 -6.77 37.69
CA ARG A 268 -0.14 -6.18 38.95
C ARG A 268 -1.03 -7.15 39.72
N GLY A 269 -1.30 -8.34 39.18
CA GLY A 269 -2.18 -9.33 39.78
C GLY A 269 -3.65 -9.15 39.44
N GLU A 270 -3.98 -8.27 38.49
CA GLU A 270 -5.34 -8.13 37.97
C GLU A 270 -5.64 -9.26 36.99
N ARG A 271 -6.89 -9.72 36.97
CA ARG A 271 -7.41 -10.58 35.90
C ARG A 271 -7.95 -9.70 34.78
N VAL A 272 -7.66 -10.04 33.53
CA VAL A 272 -8.08 -9.24 32.37
C VAL A 272 -9.03 -10.02 31.45
N LEU A 273 -10.22 -9.46 31.21
CA LEU A 273 -11.12 -9.90 30.15
C LEU A 273 -10.93 -8.97 28.94
N VAL A 274 -10.60 -9.55 27.79
CA VAL A 274 -10.59 -8.85 26.51
C VAL A 274 -11.76 -9.36 25.68
N VAL A 275 -12.58 -8.44 25.17
CA VAL A 275 -13.62 -8.74 24.18
C VAL A 275 -13.24 -8.06 22.86
N LEU A 276 -13.01 -8.85 21.84
CA LEU A 276 -12.83 -8.38 20.46
C LEU A 276 -14.17 -8.48 19.75
N VAL A 277 -14.67 -7.36 19.25
CA VAL A 277 -15.84 -7.31 18.36
C VAL A 277 -15.32 -7.06 16.95
N ASP A 278 -15.27 -8.12 16.13
CA ASP A 278 -14.75 -8.09 14.75
C ASP A 278 -15.49 -7.01 13.94
N GLY A 279 -14.74 -6.21 13.17
CA GLY A 279 -15.31 -5.17 12.32
C GLY A 279 -15.98 -3.97 13.04
N PHE A 280 -15.92 -3.87 14.38
CA PHE A 280 -16.53 -2.78 15.16
C PHE A 280 -15.76 -1.45 15.03
N GLY A 281 -15.71 -0.90 13.81
CA GLY A 281 -15.04 0.36 13.48
C GLY A 281 -15.59 1.57 14.23
N TYR A 282 -14.78 2.64 14.28
CA TYR A 282 -15.09 3.82 15.09
C TYR A 282 -16.39 4.52 14.65
N THR A 283 -16.73 4.49 13.35
CA THR A 283 -18.01 5.02 12.84
C THR A 283 -19.23 4.24 13.39
N LEU A 284 -19.13 2.92 13.51
CA LEU A 284 -20.21 2.11 14.11
C LEU A 284 -20.26 2.33 15.63
N TYR A 285 -19.11 2.52 16.30
CA TYR A 285 -19.08 2.96 17.69
C TYR A 285 -19.81 4.31 17.89
N GLU A 286 -19.57 5.31 17.06
CA GLU A 286 -20.27 6.60 17.17
C GLU A 286 -21.78 6.42 17.02
N ALA A 287 -22.23 5.59 16.08
CA ALA A 287 -23.64 5.24 15.96
C ALA A 287 -24.17 4.54 17.22
N ALA A 288 -23.40 3.60 17.78
CA ALA A 288 -23.77 2.87 18.99
C ALA A 288 -23.93 3.80 20.21
N ALA A 289 -23.04 4.77 20.38
CA ALA A 289 -23.13 5.76 21.44
C ALA A 289 -24.31 6.71 21.24
N ASN A 290 -24.55 7.18 20.01
CA ASN A 290 -25.63 8.12 19.70
C ASN A 290 -27.03 7.48 19.77
N GLU A 291 -27.14 6.22 19.39
CA GLU A 291 -28.42 5.48 19.30
C GLU A 291 -28.63 4.53 20.49
N ASN A 292 -27.70 4.50 21.46
CA ASN A 292 -27.72 3.63 22.63
C ASN A 292 -27.85 2.14 22.26
N LEU A 293 -27.03 1.70 21.29
CA LEU A 293 -27.05 0.32 20.77
C LEU A 293 -26.17 -0.64 21.58
N ALA A 294 -25.17 -0.11 22.30
CA ALA A 294 -24.23 -0.91 23.08
C ALA A 294 -24.13 -0.44 24.55
N PRO A 295 -25.24 -0.43 25.30
CA PRO A 295 -25.26 0.07 26.67
C PRO A 295 -24.32 -0.69 27.62
N HIS A 296 -24.13 -2.01 27.47
CA HIS A 296 -23.26 -2.78 28.37
C HIS A 296 -21.77 -2.50 28.13
N ILE A 297 -21.36 -2.38 26.87
CA ILE A 297 -19.99 -2.04 26.45
C ILE A 297 -19.64 -0.58 26.77
N LEU A 298 -20.62 0.32 26.79
CA LEU A 298 -20.36 1.75 27.00
C LEU A 298 -20.57 2.20 28.46
N GLU A 299 -21.20 1.38 29.30
CA GLU A 299 -21.45 1.72 30.70
C GLU A 299 -20.15 1.85 31.50
N GLY A 300 -19.88 3.05 32.03
CA GLY A 300 -18.70 3.32 32.85
C GLY A 300 -17.37 3.25 32.08
N ALA A 301 -17.42 3.21 30.75
CA ALA A 301 -16.26 3.00 29.92
C ALA A 301 -15.47 4.29 29.65
N LYS A 302 -14.13 4.17 29.62
CA LYS A 302 -13.24 5.12 28.98
C LYS A 302 -13.04 4.68 27.53
N VAL A 303 -13.55 5.46 26.59
CA VAL A 303 -13.39 5.20 25.16
C VAL A 303 -12.33 6.11 24.56
N GLU A 304 -11.32 5.50 23.95
CA GLU A 304 -10.29 6.18 23.17
C GLU A 304 -10.39 5.73 21.71
N GLN A 305 -10.02 6.62 20.80
CA GLN A 305 -9.82 6.23 19.41
C GLN A 305 -8.47 5.54 19.27
N ALA A 306 -8.41 4.44 18.53
CA ALA A 306 -7.17 3.75 18.20
C ALA A 306 -7.04 3.53 16.68
N LEU A 307 -5.80 3.39 16.25
CA LEU A 307 -5.47 3.03 14.87
C LEU A 307 -5.26 1.51 14.75
N SER A 308 -5.87 0.91 13.74
CA SER A 308 -5.59 -0.44 13.26
C SER A 308 -4.29 -0.47 12.42
N VAL A 309 -3.85 -1.67 12.05
CA VAL A 309 -2.69 -1.89 11.20
C VAL A 309 -3.07 -2.03 9.72
N TYR A 310 -2.10 -1.87 8.83
CA TYR A 310 -2.28 -2.16 7.40
C TYR A 310 -1.74 -3.55 7.07
N VAL A 311 -2.48 -4.43 6.40
CA VAL A 311 -3.83 -4.24 5.82
C VAL A 311 -4.91 -4.38 6.91
N PRO A 312 -5.96 -3.53 6.96
CA PRO A 312 -6.98 -3.58 8.02
C PRO A 312 -7.97 -4.73 7.78
N ILE A 313 -7.53 -5.93 8.12
CA ILE A 313 -8.25 -7.21 8.05
C ILE A 313 -8.00 -8.01 9.33
N THR A 314 -8.89 -8.96 9.62
CA THR A 314 -8.87 -9.76 10.84
C THR A 314 -7.51 -10.36 11.17
N ASN A 315 -6.90 -11.12 10.24
CA ASN A 315 -5.60 -11.74 10.48
C ASN A 315 -4.52 -10.75 10.93
N CYS A 316 -4.42 -9.60 10.26
CA CYS A 316 -3.40 -8.60 10.55
C CYS A 316 -3.67 -7.88 11.87
N GLY A 317 -4.92 -7.46 12.11
CA GLY A 317 -5.30 -6.79 13.35
C GLY A 317 -5.19 -7.71 14.56
N TYR A 318 -5.67 -8.95 14.45
CA TYR A 318 -5.56 -10.00 15.45
C TYR A 318 -4.09 -10.32 15.79
N ALA A 319 -3.24 -10.46 14.77
CA ALA A 319 -1.80 -10.63 14.97
C ALA A 319 -1.15 -9.45 15.68
N ALA A 320 -1.51 -8.22 15.30
CA ALA A 320 -0.97 -7.01 15.90
C ALA A 320 -1.37 -6.87 17.38
N MET A 321 -2.62 -7.15 17.71
CA MET A 321 -3.13 -7.15 19.09
C MET A 321 -2.44 -8.20 19.96
N LEU A 322 -2.28 -9.42 19.44
CA LEU A 322 -1.74 -10.55 20.21
C LEU A 322 -0.21 -10.61 20.23
N SER A 323 0.49 -9.87 19.39
CA SER A 323 1.96 -9.77 19.44
C SER A 323 2.48 -8.45 19.97
N GLY A 324 1.64 -7.40 19.95
CA GLY A 324 2.07 -6.03 20.25
C GLY A 324 2.89 -5.38 19.15
N GLU A 325 2.99 -6.03 17.98
CA GLU A 325 3.91 -5.66 16.91
C GLU A 325 3.17 -5.46 15.58
N THR A 326 3.69 -4.58 14.73
CA THR A 326 3.13 -4.31 13.40
C THR A 326 3.42 -5.46 12.41
N PRO A 327 2.66 -5.57 11.29
CA PRO A 327 2.82 -6.67 10.33
C PRO A 327 4.23 -6.90 9.78
N ASP A 328 5.05 -5.86 9.61
CA ASP A 328 6.44 -5.97 9.18
C ASP A 328 7.32 -6.74 10.17
N VAL A 329 6.94 -6.73 11.45
CA VAL A 329 7.63 -7.42 12.54
C VAL A 329 6.97 -8.76 12.83
N ASN A 330 5.64 -8.79 13.00
CA ASN A 330 4.91 -10.00 13.37
C ASN A 330 4.77 -10.99 12.20
N GLY A 331 4.90 -10.53 10.96
CA GLY A 331 4.93 -11.34 9.74
C GLY A 331 3.60 -11.70 9.12
N VAL A 332 2.46 -11.20 9.63
CA VAL A 332 1.11 -11.49 9.14
C VAL A 332 0.62 -10.34 8.27
N HIS A 333 0.65 -10.51 6.95
CA HIS A 333 0.31 -9.47 5.97
C HIS A 333 -1.01 -9.73 5.23
N SER A 334 -1.59 -10.93 5.38
CA SER A 334 -2.76 -11.36 4.62
C SER A 334 -3.54 -12.45 5.35
N ARG A 335 -4.74 -12.79 4.85
CA ARG A 335 -5.54 -13.92 5.34
C ARG A 335 -4.85 -15.29 5.18
N GLN A 336 -3.79 -15.38 4.37
CA GLN A 336 -3.02 -16.61 4.16
C GLN A 336 -1.96 -16.80 5.24
N ASP A 337 -1.51 -15.72 5.87
CA ASP A 337 -0.52 -15.75 6.93
C ASP A 337 -1.22 -16.08 8.26
N ARG A 338 -0.85 -17.22 8.85
CA ARG A 338 -1.50 -17.74 10.07
C ARG A 338 -0.49 -18.06 11.17
N GLU A 339 0.74 -17.60 11.06
CA GLU A 339 1.82 -17.88 12.02
C GLU A 339 2.58 -16.59 12.33
N LEU A 340 2.80 -16.34 13.62
CA LEU A 340 3.58 -15.18 14.08
C LEU A 340 5.09 -15.47 13.97
N LYS A 341 5.88 -14.46 13.60
CA LYS A 341 7.35 -14.49 13.62
C LYS A 341 7.95 -14.12 14.98
N VAL A 342 7.11 -13.64 15.88
CA VAL A 342 7.45 -13.20 17.24
C VAL A 342 6.54 -13.92 18.25
N PRO A 343 6.96 -14.04 19.53
CA PRO A 343 6.09 -14.59 20.56
C PRO A 343 4.75 -13.87 20.68
N GLY A 344 3.68 -14.63 20.85
CA GLY A 344 2.34 -14.10 21.10
C GLY A 344 2.05 -13.90 22.59
N LEU A 345 0.92 -13.28 22.89
CA LEU A 345 0.49 -12.90 24.24
C LEU A 345 0.34 -14.11 25.17
N LEU A 346 -0.21 -15.23 24.68
CA LEU A 346 -0.35 -16.45 25.48
C LEU A 346 1.01 -17.04 25.88
N GLU A 347 1.96 -17.10 24.94
CA GLU A 347 3.32 -17.55 25.21
C GLU A 347 4.03 -16.64 26.24
N GLU A 348 3.81 -15.33 26.12
CA GLU A 348 4.44 -14.34 27.00
C GLU A 348 3.83 -14.35 28.42
N LEU A 349 2.54 -14.68 28.54
CA LEU A 349 1.88 -14.96 29.83
C LEU A 349 2.43 -16.24 30.47
N GLU A 350 2.58 -17.32 29.71
CA GLU A 350 3.10 -18.60 30.24
C GLU A 350 4.52 -18.42 30.81
N LYS A 351 5.40 -17.67 30.12
CA LYS A 351 6.74 -17.33 30.61
C LYS A 351 6.74 -16.60 31.96
N ARG A 352 5.66 -15.90 32.29
CA ARG A 352 5.45 -15.21 33.58
C ARG A 352 4.76 -16.08 34.63
N GLY A 353 4.49 -17.34 34.32
CA GLY A 353 3.71 -18.24 35.18
C GLY A 353 2.25 -17.84 35.27
N LYS A 354 1.73 -17.20 34.21
CA LYS A 354 0.35 -16.72 34.09
C LYS A 354 -0.42 -17.56 33.10
N ARG A 355 -1.74 -17.67 33.29
CA ARG A 355 -2.62 -18.47 32.43
C ARG A 355 -3.51 -17.56 31.59
N GLY A 356 -3.44 -17.72 30.27
CA GLY A 356 -4.34 -17.07 29.32
C GLY A 356 -5.11 -18.10 28.51
N VAL A 357 -6.31 -17.74 28.07
CA VAL A 357 -7.12 -18.54 27.12
C VAL A 357 -7.82 -17.62 26.12
N ILE A 358 -7.93 -18.09 24.88
CA ILE A 358 -8.67 -17.42 23.81
C ILE A 358 -9.89 -18.29 23.43
N PHE A 359 -11.07 -17.67 23.37
CA PHE A 359 -12.30 -18.24 22.82
C PHE A 359 -12.58 -17.64 21.45
N GLU A 360 -12.73 -18.51 20.47
CA GLU A 360 -12.74 -18.17 19.05
C GLU A 360 -13.81 -18.98 18.32
N GLY A 361 -14.22 -18.53 17.14
CA GLY A 361 -15.09 -19.31 16.27
C GLY A 361 -14.45 -20.62 15.78
N GLN A 362 -15.10 -21.28 14.83
CA GLN A 362 -14.70 -22.63 14.39
C GLN A 362 -13.36 -22.68 13.63
N THR A 363 -12.85 -21.53 13.19
CA THR A 363 -11.66 -21.43 12.37
C THR A 363 -10.53 -20.76 13.13
N ILE A 364 -9.37 -21.41 13.15
CA ILE A 364 -8.14 -20.85 13.74
C ILE A 364 -7.71 -19.59 12.95
N ILE A 365 -7.74 -18.39 13.53
CA ILE A 365 -7.21 -17.20 12.84
C ILE A 365 -5.68 -17.28 12.76
N LEU A 366 -5.02 -17.50 13.90
CA LEU A 366 -3.58 -17.69 14.02
C LEU A 366 -3.26 -18.99 14.75
N LYS A 367 -2.24 -19.69 14.25
CA LYS A 367 -1.57 -20.77 14.98
C LYS A 367 -0.60 -20.13 15.96
N MET A 368 -0.82 -20.36 17.25
CA MET A 368 0.02 -19.87 18.31
C MET A 368 0.13 -20.90 19.43
N GLU A 369 1.20 -20.80 20.21
CA GLU A 369 1.34 -21.55 21.46
C GLU A 369 0.35 -21.01 22.49
N GLY A 370 -0.15 -21.90 23.35
CA GLY A 370 -1.14 -21.59 24.39
C GLY A 370 -2.52 -22.19 24.14
N GLU A 371 -3.46 -21.85 25.01
CA GLU A 371 -4.81 -22.41 25.02
C GLU A 371 -5.76 -21.58 24.15
N VAL A 372 -6.26 -22.20 23.07
CA VAL A 372 -7.29 -21.65 22.18
C VAL A 372 -8.45 -22.64 22.10
N VAL A 373 -9.65 -22.18 22.46
CA VAL A 373 -10.89 -22.95 22.45
C VAL A 373 -11.72 -22.52 21.25
N LEU A 374 -11.87 -23.44 20.28
CA LEU A 374 -12.67 -23.22 19.07
C LEU A 374 -14.12 -23.65 19.29
N ASN A 375 -15.06 -22.86 18.79
CA ASN A 375 -16.49 -23.10 18.93
C ASN A 375 -17.15 -23.18 17.55
N SER A 376 -17.82 -24.30 17.28
CA SER A 376 -18.63 -24.50 16.08
C SER A 376 -20.08 -24.17 16.34
N ASP A 377 -20.80 -23.69 15.33
CA ASP A 377 -22.26 -23.50 15.34
C ASP A 377 -22.97 -24.84 15.68
N ARG A 378 -23.35 -25.02 16.95
CA ARG A 378 -23.90 -26.28 17.47
C ARG A 378 -25.39 -26.41 17.21
N ASP A 379 -26.12 -25.30 17.23
CA ASP A 379 -27.57 -25.29 17.06
C ASP A 379 -28.02 -25.06 15.60
N LYS A 380 -27.06 -24.70 14.73
CA LYS A 380 -27.19 -24.51 13.29
C LYS A 380 -28.00 -23.29 12.91
N ASP A 381 -27.92 -22.23 13.71
CA ASP A 381 -28.60 -20.96 13.43
C ASP A 381 -27.82 -20.07 12.43
N GLY A 382 -26.58 -20.44 12.11
CA GLY A 382 -25.70 -19.74 11.18
C GLY A 382 -24.65 -18.86 11.85
N GLU A 383 -24.69 -18.70 13.17
CA GLU A 383 -23.78 -17.89 13.96
C GLU A 383 -22.92 -18.75 14.90
N THR A 384 -21.90 -18.16 15.51
CA THR A 384 -21.09 -18.86 16.54
C THR A 384 -20.92 -18.09 17.84
N ASP A 385 -21.40 -16.83 17.91
CA ASP A 385 -21.10 -15.93 19.01
C ASP A 385 -21.75 -16.38 20.34
N ASP A 386 -22.93 -16.99 20.28
CA ASP A 386 -23.62 -17.56 21.45
C ASP A 386 -22.89 -18.82 21.98
N ASP A 387 -22.39 -19.67 21.07
CA ASP A 387 -21.57 -20.83 21.40
C ASP A 387 -20.23 -20.42 22.03
N ILE A 388 -19.62 -19.34 21.51
CA ILE A 388 -18.41 -18.72 22.06
C ILE A 388 -18.69 -18.20 23.48
N LEU A 389 -19.79 -17.47 23.68
CA LEU A 389 -20.23 -16.97 24.98
C LEU A 389 -20.42 -18.12 25.98
N GLU A 390 -21.18 -19.17 25.61
CA GLU A 390 -21.45 -20.29 26.51
C GLU A 390 -20.15 -21.00 26.92
N SER A 391 -19.23 -21.17 25.98
CA SER A 391 -17.92 -21.79 26.21
C SER A 391 -17.05 -20.97 27.15
N ALA A 392 -17.02 -19.65 26.95
CA ALA A 392 -16.28 -18.71 27.78
C ALA A 392 -16.82 -18.69 29.22
N LEU A 393 -18.14 -18.54 29.40
CA LEU A 393 -18.79 -18.51 30.71
C LEU A 393 -18.52 -19.77 31.55
N LYS A 394 -18.39 -20.94 30.91
CA LYS A 394 -18.05 -22.21 31.60
C LYS A 394 -16.61 -22.27 32.11
N GLN A 395 -15.73 -21.41 31.61
CA GLN A 395 -14.27 -21.54 31.77
C GLN A 395 -13.58 -20.23 32.17
N LEU A 396 -14.31 -19.25 32.72
CA LEU A 396 -13.71 -17.98 33.17
C LEU A 396 -12.73 -18.17 34.33
N GLU A 397 -12.98 -19.14 35.22
CA GLU A 397 -12.18 -19.33 36.43
C GLU A 397 -10.77 -19.87 36.17
N GLY A 398 -9.79 -19.39 36.95
CA GLY A 398 -8.42 -19.92 36.94
C GLY A 398 -7.51 -19.34 35.86
N TYR A 399 -7.98 -18.38 35.08
CA TYR A 399 -7.19 -17.62 34.11
C TYR A 399 -6.90 -16.20 34.61
N ASP A 400 -5.67 -15.73 34.36
CA ASP A 400 -5.26 -14.34 34.52
C ASP A 400 -5.71 -13.49 33.33
N MET A 401 -5.89 -14.10 32.15
CA MET A 401 -6.43 -13.45 30.97
C MET A 401 -7.44 -14.35 30.25
N VAL A 402 -8.59 -13.80 29.89
CA VAL A 402 -9.55 -14.40 28.96
C VAL A 402 -9.74 -13.45 27.78
N PHE A 403 -9.57 -13.96 26.57
CA PHE A 403 -9.85 -13.24 25.34
C PHE A 403 -11.05 -13.88 24.64
N VAL A 404 -12.07 -13.11 24.30
CA VAL A 404 -13.26 -13.58 23.59
C VAL A 404 -13.37 -12.83 22.27
N HIS A 405 -13.49 -13.54 21.16
CA HIS A 405 -13.65 -12.97 19.83
C HIS A 405 -15.07 -13.23 19.31
N PHE A 406 -15.84 -12.17 19.06
CA PHE A 406 -17.15 -12.24 18.45
C PHE A 406 -17.08 -11.74 17.00
N HIS A 407 -17.70 -12.47 16.07
CA HIS A 407 -17.56 -12.25 14.62
C HIS A 407 -18.77 -11.61 13.96
N SER A 408 -19.96 -11.86 14.50
CA SER A 408 -21.21 -11.65 13.76
C SER A 408 -21.45 -10.19 13.35
N VAL A 409 -20.90 -9.22 14.07
CA VAL A 409 -20.98 -7.81 13.66
C VAL A 409 -20.32 -7.58 12.31
N ASP A 410 -19.13 -8.16 12.08
CA ASP A 410 -18.41 -8.07 10.79
C ASP A 410 -19.18 -8.78 9.67
N ASP A 411 -19.71 -9.97 9.94
CA ASP A 411 -20.48 -10.77 8.97
C ASP A 411 -21.76 -10.06 8.49
N TYR A 412 -22.48 -9.43 9.43
CA TYR A 412 -23.65 -8.62 9.09
C TYR A 412 -23.25 -7.33 8.39
N ALA A 413 -22.19 -6.67 8.83
CA ALA A 413 -21.68 -5.47 8.18
C ALA A 413 -21.25 -5.76 6.73
N HIS A 414 -20.63 -6.92 6.47
CA HIS A 414 -20.36 -7.40 5.12
C HIS A 414 -21.63 -7.58 4.28
N SER A 415 -22.66 -8.20 4.85
CA SER A 415 -23.89 -8.55 4.14
C SER A 415 -24.82 -7.37 3.88
N TYR A 416 -24.88 -6.40 4.79
CA TYR A 416 -25.89 -5.34 4.80
C TYR A 416 -25.30 -3.92 4.75
N GLY A 417 -24.03 -3.76 5.13
CA GLY A 417 -23.34 -2.48 5.27
C GLY A 417 -23.11 -2.11 6.73
N PRO A 418 -22.02 -1.39 7.06
CA PRO A 418 -21.59 -1.15 8.45
C PRO A 418 -22.58 -0.39 9.33
N LEU A 419 -23.49 0.39 8.75
CA LEU A 419 -24.50 1.17 9.48
C LEU A 419 -25.94 0.71 9.22
N ALA A 420 -26.12 -0.45 8.58
CA ALA A 420 -27.42 -1.03 8.33
C ALA A 420 -28.16 -1.39 9.63
N ALA A 421 -29.49 -1.48 9.56
CA ALA A 421 -30.30 -1.79 10.75
C ALA A 421 -29.99 -3.18 11.29
N GLU A 422 -29.72 -4.12 10.38
CA GLU A 422 -29.34 -5.51 10.66
C GLU A 422 -28.02 -5.57 11.42
N THR A 423 -26.98 -4.87 10.95
CA THR A 423 -25.69 -4.75 11.64
C THR A 423 -25.81 -4.10 13.01
N LYS A 424 -26.61 -3.04 13.13
CA LYS A 424 -26.88 -2.37 14.40
C LYS A 424 -27.61 -3.27 15.40
N GLN A 425 -28.57 -4.06 14.92
CA GLN A 425 -29.26 -5.05 15.74
C GLN A 425 -28.30 -6.14 16.21
N GLN A 426 -27.41 -6.59 15.33
CA GLN A 426 -26.39 -7.57 15.69
C GLN A 426 -25.41 -7.03 16.73
N LEU A 427 -25.00 -5.77 16.63
CA LEU A 427 -24.20 -5.11 17.65
C LEU A 427 -24.91 -5.10 19.02
N SER A 428 -26.22 -4.82 19.06
CA SER A 428 -26.97 -4.87 20.33
C SER A 428 -27.06 -6.28 20.93
N LEU A 429 -27.03 -7.33 20.10
CA LEU A 429 -26.96 -8.71 20.58
C LEU A 429 -25.57 -9.01 21.17
N VAL A 430 -24.50 -8.66 20.46
CA VAL A 430 -23.12 -8.84 20.94
C VAL A 430 -22.85 -8.00 22.20
N ASP A 431 -23.44 -6.81 22.31
CA ASP A 431 -23.41 -6.01 23.54
C ASP A 431 -24.01 -6.76 24.74
N ALA A 432 -25.14 -7.45 24.55
CA ALA A 432 -25.74 -8.27 25.60
C ALA A 432 -24.81 -9.43 26.01
N TYR A 433 -24.15 -10.08 25.05
CA TYR A 433 -23.16 -11.13 25.32
C TYR A 433 -21.95 -10.60 26.11
N ALA A 434 -21.43 -9.43 25.72
CA ALA A 434 -20.39 -8.75 26.48
C ALA A 434 -20.86 -8.41 27.91
N GLY A 435 -22.11 -7.98 28.08
CA GLY A 435 -22.73 -7.74 29.38
C GLY A 435 -22.77 -8.98 30.28
N GLU A 436 -23.09 -10.15 29.74
CA GLU A 436 -23.05 -11.42 30.47
C GLU A 436 -21.63 -11.79 30.92
N LEU A 437 -20.63 -11.62 30.03
CA LEU A 437 -19.22 -11.81 30.38
C LEU A 437 -18.77 -10.83 31.47
N PHE A 438 -19.16 -9.56 31.38
CA PHE A 438 -18.81 -8.55 32.38
C PHE A 438 -19.42 -8.85 33.74
N ALA A 439 -20.66 -9.31 33.78
CA ALA A 439 -21.32 -9.69 35.03
C ALA A 439 -20.64 -10.91 35.70
N ALA A 440 -20.04 -11.79 34.91
CA ALA A 440 -19.34 -12.99 35.38
C ALA A 440 -17.84 -12.78 35.61
N TRP A 441 -17.28 -11.63 35.24
CA TRP A 441 -15.84 -11.35 35.33
C TRP A 441 -15.50 -10.39 36.47
N GLU A 442 -14.66 -10.87 37.39
CA GLU A 442 -14.03 -10.04 38.42
C GLU A 442 -12.62 -9.65 37.98
N GLY A 443 -12.47 -8.41 37.50
CA GLY A 443 -11.18 -7.81 37.14
C GLY A 443 -11.29 -6.74 36.06
N SER A 444 -10.14 -6.34 35.53
CA SER A 444 -10.00 -5.40 34.41
C SER A 444 -10.70 -5.92 33.15
N ARG A 445 -11.28 -4.99 32.39
CA ARG A 445 -11.97 -5.27 31.12
C ARG A 445 -11.41 -4.38 30.01
N ILE A 446 -11.30 -4.91 28.81
CA ILE A 446 -10.94 -4.18 27.59
C ILE A 446 -11.85 -4.67 26.46
N VAL A 447 -12.43 -3.73 25.71
CA VAL A 447 -13.15 -4.02 24.45
C VAL A 447 -12.49 -3.25 23.31
N LEU A 448 -12.27 -3.90 22.18
CA LEU A 448 -11.71 -3.26 21.00
C LEU A 448 -12.16 -3.96 19.72
N ALA A 449 -11.80 -3.35 18.59
CA ALA A 449 -11.90 -3.96 17.27
C ALA A 449 -10.52 -4.04 16.61
N ASP A 450 -10.37 -5.00 15.72
CA ASP A 450 -9.19 -5.23 14.90
C ASP A 450 -9.17 -4.35 13.65
N HIS A 451 -10.33 -4.07 13.06
CA HIS A 451 -10.55 -3.11 11.99
C HIS A 451 -11.97 -2.54 12.01
N GLY A 452 -12.20 -1.54 11.17
CA GLY A 452 -13.55 -1.12 10.81
C GLY A 452 -13.94 -1.58 9.40
N GLN A 453 -15.04 -1.03 8.89
CA GLN A 453 -15.55 -1.32 7.56
C GLN A 453 -16.13 -0.06 6.90
N HIS A 454 -16.11 -0.04 5.57
CA HIS A 454 -16.76 0.97 4.74
C HIS A 454 -17.96 0.41 3.97
N GLN A 455 -18.87 1.31 3.61
CA GLN A 455 -20.02 0.98 2.77
C GLN A 455 -19.59 0.74 1.32
N THR A 456 -20.19 -0.27 0.70
CA THR A 456 -20.15 -0.58 -0.73
C THR A 456 -21.58 -0.63 -1.30
N ASP A 457 -21.72 -0.87 -2.60
CA ASP A 457 -23.04 -0.95 -3.25
C ASP A 457 -23.89 -2.15 -2.76
N ASP A 458 -23.24 -3.27 -2.40
CA ASP A 458 -23.89 -4.54 -2.05
C ASP A 458 -23.74 -4.92 -0.56
N GLY A 459 -23.28 -3.99 0.30
CA GLY A 459 -23.04 -4.25 1.72
C GLY A 459 -21.82 -3.51 2.26
N GLY A 460 -21.01 -4.17 3.08
CA GLY A 460 -19.80 -3.62 3.67
C GLY A 460 -18.53 -4.34 3.21
N ASN A 461 -17.40 -3.65 3.29
CA ASN A 461 -16.10 -4.26 3.05
C ASN A 461 -15.00 -3.59 3.87
N HIS A 462 -13.82 -4.20 3.92
CA HIS A 462 -12.65 -3.67 4.62
C HIS A 462 -11.35 -4.07 3.89
N GLY A 463 -10.20 -3.74 4.49
CA GLY A 463 -8.89 -3.97 3.88
C GLY A 463 -8.35 -2.84 3.00
N GLU A 464 -9.11 -1.76 2.80
CA GLU A 464 -8.64 -0.56 2.10
C GLU A 464 -7.99 0.46 3.05
N PHE A 465 -7.04 1.25 2.53
CA PHE A 465 -6.41 2.34 3.28
C PHE A 465 -7.35 3.58 3.31
N ARG A 466 -8.27 3.57 4.26
CA ARG A 466 -9.25 4.65 4.49
C ARG A 466 -9.69 4.70 5.94
N TYR A 467 -10.19 5.85 6.39
CA TYR A 467 -10.47 6.02 7.82
C TYR A 467 -11.51 5.04 8.37
N GLU A 468 -12.53 4.66 7.59
CA GLU A 468 -13.57 3.75 8.07
C GLU A 468 -13.01 2.36 8.42
N ASN A 469 -11.94 1.92 7.76
CA ASN A 469 -11.31 0.63 8.03
C ASN A 469 -10.20 0.72 9.11
N LEU A 470 -9.52 1.87 9.20
CA LEU A 470 -8.34 2.03 10.05
C LEU A 470 -8.63 2.50 11.46
N TYR A 471 -9.74 3.20 11.70
CA TYR A 471 -10.04 3.77 13.02
C TYR A 471 -11.02 2.88 13.76
N VAL A 472 -10.66 2.49 14.98
CA VAL A 472 -11.42 1.57 15.84
C VAL A 472 -11.52 2.12 17.26
N PRO A 473 -12.55 1.74 18.03
CA PRO A 473 -12.63 2.08 19.45
C PRO A 473 -11.65 1.21 20.24
N TYR A 474 -10.99 1.82 21.23
CA TYR A 474 -10.28 1.13 22.30
C TYR A 474 -10.97 1.52 23.60
N ILE A 475 -11.63 0.54 24.22
CA ILE A 475 -12.52 0.76 25.35
C ILE A 475 -11.93 0.07 26.56
N SER A 476 -11.66 0.84 27.61
CA SER A 476 -11.14 0.32 28.87
C SER A 476 -12.00 0.79 30.03
N TYR A 477 -11.98 0.05 31.13
CA TYR A 477 -12.71 0.39 32.34
C TYR A 477 -11.69 0.59 33.45
N ASP A 478 -11.68 1.80 34.01
CA ASP A 478 -10.90 2.08 35.21
C ASP A 478 -11.64 1.45 36.41
N GLU A 479 -10.90 0.84 37.35
CA GLU A 479 -11.45 0.39 38.64
C GLU A 479 -11.69 1.56 39.61
#